data_AF-K6Y0J9-F1
#
_entry.id   AF-K6Y0J9-F1
#
_cell.length_a   1.000
_cell.length_b   1.000
_cell.length_c   1.000
_cell.angle_alpha   90.00
_cell.angle_beta   90.00
_cell.angle_gamma   90.00
#
_symmetry.space_group_name_H-M   'P 1'
#
loop_
_entity.id
_entity.type
_entity.pdbx_description
1 polymer ?
#
loop_
_entity_poly.entity_id
_entity_poly.type
_entity_poly.pdbx_seq_one_letter_code
_entity_poly.pdbx_strand_id
1 'polypeptide(L)' 'MANGVKPSVYQSPLSKLFARQQPKVKAKKGMANLLLTYAENDSKRIAHLLSVWMDEKRK' A
#
# COMPACT_ATOMS: atom_id res chain seq x y z
N MET A 1 -21.52 -24.39 -27.67
CA MET A 1 -21.20 -22.97 -27.45
C MET A 1 -20.67 -22.79 -26.03
N ALA A 2 -19.36 -22.87 -25.84
CA ALA A 2 -18.74 -22.71 -24.52
C ALA A 2 -18.72 -21.22 -24.15
N ASN A 3 -19.62 -20.81 -23.27
CA ASN A 3 -19.61 -19.46 -22.71
C ASN A 3 -18.35 -19.30 -21.87
N GLY A 4 -17.32 -18.68 -22.44
CA GLY A 4 -16.10 -18.31 -21.73
C GLY A 4 -16.43 -17.43 -20.54
N VAL A 5 -16.33 -18.00 -19.33
CA VAL A 5 -16.48 -17.28 -18.07
C VAL A 5 -15.38 -16.22 -18.04
N LYS A 6 -15.77 -14.95 -18.24
CA LYS A 6 -14.84 -13.83 -18.09
C LYS A 6 -14.25 -13.91 -16.67
N PRO A 7 -12.92 -13.97 -16.50
CA PRO A 7 -12.33 -14.03 -15.18
C PRO A 7 -12.81 -12.81 -14.40
N SER A 8 -13.51 -13.09 -13.29
CA SER A 8 -13.98 -12.06 -12.38
C SER A 8 -12.77 -11.19 -11.97
N VAL A 9 -12.99 -9.88 -11.83
CA VAL A 9 -11.97 -8.90 -11.38
C VAL A 9 -11.24 -9.37 -10.11
N TYR A 10 -11.90 -10.23 -9.32
CA TYR A 10 -11.31 -10.91 -8.18
C TYR A 10 -11.04 -12.38 -8.52
N GLN A 11 -9.79 -12.80 -8.37
CA GLN A 11 -9.36 -14.18 -8.66
C GLN A 11 -9.62 -15.15 -7.50
N SER A 12 -9.98 -14.67 -6.31
CA SER A 12 -10.27 -15.51 -5.14
C SER A 12 -11.21 -14.83 -4.12
N PRO A 13 -11.90 -15.59 -3.24
CA PRO A 13 -12.69 -15.02 -2.14
C PRO A 13 -11.85 -14.14 -1.20
N LEU A 14 -10.59 -14.53 -0.95
CA LEU A 14 -9.67 -13.76 -0.12
C LEU A 14 -9.29 -12.43 -0.77
N SER A 15 -8.96 -12.43 -2.06
CA SER A 15 -8.66 -11.18 -2.79
C SER A 15 -9.87 -10.25 -2.85
N LYS A 16 -11.09 -10.81 -2.92
CA LYS A 16 -12.34 -10.06 -2.84
C LYS A 16 -12.57 -9.46 -1.45
N LEU A 17 -12.29 -10.19 -0.37
CA LEU A 17 -12.41 -9.69 1.01
C LEU A 17 -11.40 -8.57 1.26
N PHE A 18 -10.13 -8.81 0.89
CA PHE A 18 -9.05 -7.83 1.01
C PHE A 18 -9.41 -6.53 0.30
N ALA A 19 -9.83 -6.59 -0.97
CA ALA A 19 -10.21 -5.40 -1.74
C ALA A 19 -11.44 -4.66 -1.17
N ARG A 20 -12.34 -5.35 -0.44
CA ARG A 20 -13.47 -4.73 0.26
C ARG A 20 -13.07 -4.03 1.55
N GLN A 21 -12.05 -4.54 2.23
CA GLN A 21 -11.52 -3.97 3.47
C GLN A 21 -10.58 -2.79 3.20
N GLN A 22 -9.95 -2.74 2.02
CA GLN A 22 -9.10 -1.62 1.65
C GLN A 22 -9.92 -0.31 1.61
N PRO A 23 -9.45 0.77 2.28
CA PRO A 23 -10.09 2.06 2.18
C PRO A 23 -10.11 2.50 0.72
N LYS A 24 -11.29 2.91 0.22
CA LYS A 24 -11.48 3.32 -1.19
C LYS A 24 -10.86 4.70 -1.41
N VAL A 25 -9.54 4.74 -1.50
CA VAL A 25 -8.80 5.94 -1.90
C VAL A 25 -9.08 6.16 -3.37
N LYS A 26 -9.95 7.12 -3.71
CA LYS A 26 -10.14 7.60 -5.10
C LYS A 26 -8.94 8.44 -5.55
N ALA A 27 -7.73 7.96 -5.26
CA ALA A 27 -6.50 8.64 -5.65
C ALA A 27 -6.40 8.60 -7.17
N LYS A 28 -6.28 9.77 -7.81
CA LYS A 28 -5.91 9.85 -9.22
C LYS A 28 -4.61 9.03 -9.40
N LYS A 29 -4.45 8.33 -10.53
CA LYS A 29 -3.29 7.44 -10.79
C LYS A 29 -1.93 8.11 -10.46
N GLY A 30 -1.80 9.41 -10.74
CA GLY A 30 -0.61 10.20 -10.36
C GLY A 30 -0.39 10.32 -8.84
N MET A 31 -1.45 10.45 -8.05
CA MET A 31 -1.39 10.48 -6.58
C MET A 31 -1.04 9.11 -6.00
N ALA A 32 -1.52 8.02 -6.60
CA ALA A 32 -1.15 6.67 -6.17
C ALA A 32 0.36 6.42 -6.33
N ASN A 33 0.94 6.83 -7.47
CA ASN A 33 2.39 6.75 -7.68
C ASN A 33 3.16 7.61 -6.68
N LEU A 34 2.68 8.84 -6.41
CA LEU A 34 3.34 9.75 -5.48
C LEU A 34 3.34 9.19 -4.04
N LEU A 35 2.22 8.59 -3.62
CA LEU A 35 2.10 7.90 -2.34
C LEU A 35 2.99 6.65 -2.28
N LEU A 36 3.10 5.89 -3.37
CA LEU A 36 3.97 4.73 -3.46
C LEU A 36 5.45 5.12 -3.32
N THR A 37 5.91 6.11 -4.09
CA THR A 37 7.29 6.61 -4.05
C THR A 37 7.65 7.19 -2.68
N TYR A 38 6.68 7.82 -2.01
CA TYR A 38 6.86 8.31 -0.65
C TYR A 38 7.00 7.13 0.34
N ALA A 39 6.12 6.13 0.25
CA ALA A 39 6.13 4.95 1.12
C ALA A 39 7.39 4.09 0.97
N GLU A 40 7.91 3.92 -0.26
CA GLU A 40 9.12 3.14 -0.54
C GLU A 40 10.35 3.68 0.20
N ASN A 41 10.46 5.01 0.30
CA ASN A 41 11.57 5.67 0.99
C ASN A 41 11.31 5.91 2.49
N ASP A 42 10.08 5.69 2.96
CA ASP A 42 9.65 6.02 4.32
C ASP A 42 10.31 5.11 5.36
N SER A 43 10.56 3.84 5.02
CA SER A 43 11.23 2.88 5.93
C SER A 43 12.61 3.37 6.40
N LYS A 44 13.45 3.87 5.47
CA LYS A 44 14.76 4.44 5.79
C LYS A 44 14.63 5.72 6.60
N ARG A 45 13.62 6.54 6.29
CA ARG A 45 13.37 7.81 6.97
C ARG A 45 12.91 7.61 8.41
N ILE A 46 12.01 6.65 8.65
CA ILE A 46 11.56 6.23 9.98
C ILE A 46 12.73 5.67 10.78
N ALA A 47 13.55 4.80 10.18
CA ALA A 47 14.74 4.25 10.85
C ALA A 47 15.73 5.35 11.27
N HIS A 48 16.00 6.32 10.39
CA HIS A 48 16.84 7.48 10.71
C HIS A 48 16.23 8.36 11.80
N LEU A 49 14.91 8.57 11.79
CA LEU A 49 14.24 9.36 12.82
C LEU A 49 14.31 8.68 14.20
N LEU A 50 14.13 7.36 14.23
CA LEU A 50 14.28 6.56 15.44
C LEU A 50 15.71 6.57 15.98
N SER A 51 16.74 6.49 15.12
CA SER A 51 18.13 6.56 15.57
C SER A 51 18.44 7.92 16.21
N VAL A 52 18.03 9.02 15.57
CA VAL A 52 18.20 10.38 16.11
C VAL A 52 17.51 10.50 17.48
N TRP A 53 16.27 10.03 17.61
CA TRP A 53 15.55 10.06 18.88
C TRP A 53 16.22 9.24 19.99
N MET A 54 16.78 8.07 19.67
CA MET A 54 17.51 7.28 20.66
C MET A 54 18.82 7.95 21.09
N ASP A 55 19.53 8.61 20.17
CA ASP A 55 20.79 9.29 20.46
C ASP A 55 20.57 10.58 21.26
N GLU A 56 19.49 11.33 20.99
CA GLU A 56 19.07 12.48 21.80
C GLU A 56 18.72 12.09 23.23
N LYS A 57 18.13 10.91 23.44
CA LYS A 57 17.80 10.39 24.78
C LYS A 57 19.00 9.88 25.57
N ARG A 58 20.16 9.66 24.91
CA ARG A 58 21.40 9.18 25.53
C ARG A 58 22.36 10.30 25.92
N LYS A 59 22.11 11.54 25.49
CA LYS A 59 22.80 12.74 25.98
C LYS A 59 22.11 13.27 27.23
#